data_AF-A0A7Z9IYE8-F1
#
_entry.id   AF-A0A7Z9IYE8-F1
#
_cell.length_a   1.000
_cell.length_b   1.000
_cell.length_c   1.000
_cell.angle_alpha   90.00
_cell.angle_beta   90.00
_cell.angle_gamma   90.00
#
_symmetry.space_group_name_H-M   'P 1'
#
loop_
_entity.id
_entity.type
_entity.pdbx_description
1 polymer ?
#
loop_
_entity_poly.entity_id
_entity_poly.type
_entity_poly.pdbx_seq_one_letter_code
_entity_poly.pdbx_strand_id
1 'polypeptide(L)'
;MKRLLPVLCLFSLLLLEVFDAVKAQARSGVGFIDVHVHLIGGRGSNEDYEGATNKAIGHMDRLGIRKAIILPPPQVISQDWYDYPAFIHALSKYPYRFSFLGGGGKLNAKLHKYNDPSSVTKDVKRTFADQAEQTIRDGAIGFGEIASLHISAVPGHPYEFVPADHPLLLVLADVAAKFNVLIDLHMDAADDEIPIPPRFKDGDNPPILPSTINSLRRLLKHNPNAKIVWAHGGSDPLGSMSPALIGKLMDEYLNLYVSLRVVGGRAPMHNKLLGFGDIVPEWIVILNRHSDRFVIGSDSFFVSPNLRGSGPGIRFAQRNVPKLRATRHFLSLLPPSVARKIARDNAVRIYGLK
;
A
#
# COMPACT_ATOMS: atom_id res chain seq x y z
N MET A 1 39.82 -25.31 58.18
CA MET A 1 38.60 -25.66 57.39
C MET A 1 38.15 -24.43 56.63
N LYS A 2 38.45 -24.37 55.33
CA LYS A 2 38.21 -23.22 54.45
C LYS A 2 36.78 -23.27 53.91
N ARG A 3 36.03 -22.15 54.01
CA ARG A 3 34.73 -21.97 53.37
C ARG A 3 34.94 -21.51 51.92
N LEU A 4 34.59 -22.37 50.96
CA LEU A 4 34.34 -21.99 49.56
C LEU A 4 32.82 -21.95 49.35
N LEU A 5 32.28 -20.77 49.08
CA LEU A 5 31.22 -20.47 48.10
C LEU A 5 31.00 -18.94 48.19
N PRO A 6 31.10 -18.19 47.07
CA PRO A 6 29.97 -18.08 46.16
C PRO A 6 30.39 -17.81 44.70
N VAL A 7 30.40 -18.84 43.85
CA VAL A 7 30.57 -18.63 42.38
C VAL A 7 29.35 -19.14 41.59
N LEU A 8 28.48 -19.96 42.20
CA LEU A 8 27.32 -20.53 41.50
C LEU A 8 26.11 -19.59 41.35
N CYS A 9 25.96 -18.56 42.18
CA CYS A 9 24.82 -17.63 42.09
C CYS A 9 24.99 -16.55 41.00
N LEU A 10 26.22 -16.14 40.66
CA LEU A 10 26.42 -15.13 39.62
C LEU A 10 26.17 -15.68 38.20
N PHE A 11 26.49 -16.95 37.95
CA PHE A 11 26.25 -17.56 36.64
C PHE A 11 24.76 -17.78 36.35
N SER A 12 23.96 -18.07 37.37
CA SER A 12 22.51 -18.27 37.24
C SER A 12 21.75 -16.94 37.02
N LEU A 13 22.20 -15.84 37.64
CA LEU A 13 21.68 -14.49 37.39
C LEU A 13 22.05 -13.96 35.98
N LEU A 14 23.28 -14.18 35.51
CA LEU A 14 23.68 -13.82 34.14
C LEU A 14 22.91 -14.61 33.07
N LEU A 15 22.63 -15.90 33.31
CA LEU A 15 21.83 -16.71 32.38
C LEU A 15 20.36 -16.26 32.32
N LEU A 16 19.77 -15.84 33.45
CA LEU A 16 18.41 -15.30 33.50
C LEU A 16 18.29 -13.96 32.76
N GLU A 17 19.24 -13.03 32.95
CA GLU A 17 19.24 -11.74 32.25
C GLU A 17 19.46 -11.88 30.74
N VAL A 18 20.30 -12.83 30.30
CA VAL A 18 20.48 -13.12 28.87
C VAL A 18 19.22 -13.76 28.27
N PHE A 19 18.54 -14.65 29.00
CA PHE A 19 17.27 -15.22 28.53
C PHE A 19 16.12 -14.19 28.48
N ASP A 20 16.06 -13.25 29.42
CA ASP A 20 15.08 -12.16 29.39
C ASP A 20 15.42 -11.08 28.36
N ALA A 21 16.70 -10.80 28.10
CA ALA A 21 17.11 -9.94 26.98
C ALA A 21 16.81 -10.59 25.62
N VAL A 22 17.00 -11.91 25.47
CA VAL A 22 16.63 -12.65 24.25
C VAL A 22 15.11 -12.74 24.10
N LYS A 23 14.34 -12.89 25.19
CA LYS A 23 12.87 -12.80 25.17
C LYS A 23 12.35 -11.37 24.95
N ALA A 24 13.04 -10.34 25.42
CA ALA A 24 12.70 -8.93 25.20
C ALA A 24 13.03 -8.50 23.76
N GLN A 25 14.15 -8.98 23.20
CA GLN A 25 14.49 -8.86 21.79
C GLN A 25 13.46 -9.61 20.92
N ALA A 26 13.02 -10.81 21.35
CA ALA A 26 11.92 -11.54 20.71
C ALA A 26 10.54 -10.89 20.88
N ARG A 27 10.33 -10.07 21.94
CA ARG A 27 9.10 -9.28 22.17
C ARG A 27 9.10 -7.93 21.45
N SER A 28 10.26 -7.44 20.97
CA SER A 28 10.31 -6.36 19.99
C SER A 28 9.86 -6.89 18.63
N GLY A 29 8.55 -7.05 18.44
CA GLY A 29 8.01 -7.68 17.23
C GLY A 29 8.58 -7.09 15.94
N VAL A 30 8.79 -7.95 14.93
CA VAL A 30 9.44 -7.64 13.65
C VAL A 30 9.00 -6.27 13.13
N GLY A 31 9.93 -5.31 13.10
CA GLY A 31 9.66 -4.03 12.47
C GLY A 31 9.42 -4.22 10.97
N PHE A 32 8.48 -3.47 10.40
CA PHE A 32 8.07 -3.65 9.02
C PHE A 32 8.19 -2.37 8.20
N ILE A 33 8.20 -2.51 6.88
CA ILE A 33 8.12 -1.44 5.90
C ILE A 33 6.69 -1.37 5.41
N ASP A 34 6.10 -0.19 5.48
CA ASP A 34 4.75 0.09 5.00
C ASP A 34 4.83 0.78 3.64
N VAL A 35 4.46 0.09 2.57
CA VAL A 35 4.67 0.57 1.21
C VAL A 35 3.55 1.47 0.69
N HIS A 36 2.49 1.68 1.48
CA HIS A 36 1.29 2.35 1.01
C HIS A 36 0.70 3.25 2.13
N VAL A 37 1.11 4.52 2.13
CA VAL A 37 0.78 5.51 3.16
C VAL A 37 0.51 6.89 2.56
N HIS A 38 -0.54 7.56 3.03
CA HIS A 38 -0.91 8.90 2.56
C HIS A 38 -0.68 9.96 3.64
N LEU A 39 -0.19 11.14 3.23
CA LEU A 39 -0.10 12.32 4.08
C LEU A 39 -1.20 13.32 3.73
N ILE A 40 -1.96 13.76 4.71
CA ILE A 40 -2.95 14.84 4.55
C ILE A 40 -2.37 16.10 5.18
N GLY A 41 -1.71 16.91 4.33
CA GLY A 41 -1.08 18.18 4.71
C GLY A 41 -1.96 19.41 4.48
N GLY A 42 -3.12 19.29 3.81
CA GLY A 42 -3.94 20.46 3.47
C GLY A 42 -3.48 21.11 2.17
N ARG A 43 -3.93 22.34 1.91
CA ARG A 43 -3.65 23.09 0.68
C ARG A 43 -3.60 24.59 0.92
N GLY A 44 -2.94 25.30 0.01
CA GLY A 44 -2.87 26.76 0.00
C GLY A 44 -2.27 27.28 1.30
N SER A 45 -2.88 28.31 1.89
CA SER A 45 -2.41 28.91 3.14
C SER A 45 -2.52 27.99 4.37
N ASN A 46 -3.24 26.86 4.27
CA ASN A 46 -3.40 25.87 5.35
C ASN A 46 -2.53 24.62 5.13
N GLU A 47 -1.55 24.68 4.24
CA GLU A 47 -0.65 23.56 3.97
C GLU A 47 0.35 23.33 5.11
N ASP A 48 0.48 22.07 5.54
CA ASP A 48 1.35 21.61 6.62
C ASP A 48 1.71 20.11 6.46
N TYR A 49 2.47 19.79 5.41
CA TYR A 49 2.99 18.43 5.23
C TYR A 49 4.06 18.04 6.27
N GLU A 50 4.69 19.01 6.92
CA GLU A 50 5.61 18.75 8.03
C GLU A 50 4.87 18.18 9.24
N GLY A 51 3.75 18.79 9.63
CA GLY A 51 2.89 18.29 10.69
C GLY A 51 2.33 16.90 10.39
N ALA A 52 1.93 16.64 9.15
CA ALA A 52 1.50 15.31 8.70
C ALA A 52 2.63 14.27 8.79
N THR A 53 3.85 14.66 8.38
CA THR A 53 5.05 13.82 8.46
C THR A 53 5.44 13.51 9.91
N ASN A 54 5.41 14.51 10.79
CA ASN A 54 5.65 14.33 12.22
C ASN A 54 4.62 13.40 12.86
N LYS A 55 3.34 13.52 12.47
CA LYS A 55 2.29 12.60 12.89
C LYS A 55 2.58 11.16 12.45
N ALA A 56 3.03 10.98 11.21
CA ALA A 56 3.43 9.68 10.68
C ALA A 56 4.58 9.08 11.51
N ILE A 57 5.67 9.83 11.74
CA ILE A 57 6.81 9.39 12.57
C ILE A 57 6.34 8.89 13.95
N GLY A 58 5.48 9.64 14.64
CA GLY A 58 4.99 9.23 15.96
C GLY A 58 4.21 7.90 15.93
N HIS A 59 3.46 7.62 14.86
CA HIS A 59 2.82 6.32 14.68
C HIS A 59 3.83 5.24 14.30
N MET A 60 4.79 5.55 13.44
CA MET A 60 5.83 4.63 12.99
C MET A 60 6.66 4.13 14.17
N ASP A 61 7.13 5.03 15.03
CA ASP A 61 7.94 4.69 16.20
C ASP A 61 7.15 3.84 17.20
N ARG A 62 5.90 4.23 17.48
CA ARG A 62 5.03 3.51 18.42
C ARG A 62 4.64 2.10 17.93
N LEU A 63 4.56 1.89 16.62
CA LEU A 63 4.01 0.66 16.03
C LEU A 63 5.05 -0.15 15.24
N GLY A 64 6.32 0.23 15.31
CA GLY A 64 7.43 -0.51 14.72
C GLY A 64 7.49 -0.43 13.18
N ILE A 65 7.00 0.65 12.59
CA ILE A 65 7.19 0.91 11.15
C ILE A 65 8.58 1.50 10.96
N ARG A 66 9.44 0.76 10.27
CA ARG A 66 10.84 1.14 10.05
C ARG A 66 10.97 2.16 8.93
N LYS A 67 10.19 1.98 7.86
CA LYS A 67 10.13 2.87 6.71
C LYS A 67 8.70 2.92 6.19
N ALA A 68 8.26 4.08 5.73
CA ALA A 68 6.98 4.24 5.04
C ALA A 68 7.20 4.81 3.64
N ILE A 69 6.45 4.32 2.66
CA ILE A 69 6.47 4.85 1.30
C ILE A 69 5.23 5.70 1.12
N ILE A 70 5.47 6.98 0.88
CA ILE A 70 4.42 7.99 0.78
C ILE A 70 3.96 8.11 -0.66
N LEU A 71 2.66 8.13 -0.86
CA LEU A 71 2.05 8.36 -2.16
C LEU A 71 0.78 9.20 -2.00
N PRO A 72 0.49 10.12 -2.93
CA PRO A 72 -0.82 10.76 -2.97
C PRO A 72 -1.91 9.70 -3.20
N PRO A 73 -3.09 9.82 -2.58
CA PRO A 73 -4.23 8.96 -2.89
C PRO A 73 -4.70 9.21 -4.34
N PRO A 74 -5.52 8.31 -4.91
CA PRO A 74 -6.11 8.49 -6.22
C PRO A 74 -6.94 9.77 -6.25
N GLN A 75 -6.81 10.49 -7.36
CA GLN A 75 -7.40 11.82 -7.54
C GLN A 75 -7.92 11.99 -8.97
N VAL A 76 -9.11 12.58 -9.05
CA VAL A 76 -9.70 13.08 -10.30
C VAL A 76 -9.33 14.54 -10.54
N ILE A 77 -9.44 15.01 -11.80
CA ILE A 77 -9.12 16.40 -12.18
C ILE A 77 -9.89 17.45 -11.38
N SER A 78 -11.17 17.17 -11.05
CA SER A 78 -12.00 18.12 -10.30
C SER A 78 -11.55 18.28 -8.84
N GLN A 79 -10.70 17.37 -8.36
CA GLN A 79 -10.21 17.36 -7.00
C GLN A 79 -8.89 18.13 -6.88
N ASP A 80 -7.89 17.84 -7.72
CA ASP A 80 -6.53 18.45 -7.74
C ASP A 80 -5.98 18.73 -6.33
N TRP A 81 -5.77 17.67 -5.54
CA TRP A 81 -5.39 17.78 -4.13
C TRP A 81 -3.91 18.11 -3.98
N TYR A 82 -3.06 17.21 -4.45
CA TYR A 82 -1.61 17.36 -4.40
C TYR A 82 -0.94 16.18 -5.12
N ASP A 83 0.35 16.36 -5.43
CA ASP A 83 1.25 15.28 -5.80
C ASP A 83 2.56 15.45 -5.01
N TYR A 84 3.58 14.63 -5.31
CA TYR A 84 4.85 14.60 -4.58
C TYR A 84 5.51 15.95 -4.30
N PRO A 85 5.48 16.99 -5.17
CA PRO A 85 6.13 18.26 -4.86
C PRO A 85 5.63 18.91 -3.56
N ALA A 86 4.40 18.62 -3.14
CA ALA A 86 3.81 19.17 -1.92
C ALA A 86 4.45 18.60 -0.63
N PHE A 87 4.93 17.35 -0.66
CA PHE A 87 5.42 16.68 0.55
C PHE A 87 6.91 16.32 0.55
N ILE A 88 7.60 16.32 -0.61
CA ILE A 88 9.01 15.91 -0.69
C ILE A 88 9.94 16.69 0.26
N HIS A 89 9.68 17.99 0.46
CA HIS A 89 10.49 18.78 1.39
C HIS A 89 10.37 18.25 2.82
N ALA A 90 9.14 17.94 3.26
CA ALA A 90 8.89 17.39 4.59
C ALA A 90 9.54 16.00 4.76
N LEU A 91 9.49 15.14 3.73
CA LEU A 91 10.11 13.81 3.77
C LEU A 91 11.63 13.88 3.81
N SER A 92 12.24 14.88 3.15
CA SER A 92 13.70 15.00 3.05
C SER A 92 14.39 15.21 4.43
N LYS A 93 13.64 15.66 5.44
CA LYS A 93 14.10 15.75 6.83
C LYS A 93 14.29 14.38 7.50
N TYR A 94 13.72 13.32 6.94
CA TYR A 94 13.80 11.94 7.47
C TYR A 94 14.13 10.92 6.36
N PRO A 95 15.29 11.04 5.69
CA PRO A 95 15.59 10.28 4.46
C PRO A 95 15.68 8.75 4.69
N TYR A 96 15.95 8.33 5.92
CA TYR A 96 15.97 6.91 6.28
C TYR A 96 14.58 6.34 6.62
N ARG A 97 13.60 7.20 6.91
CA ARG A 97 12.25 6.81 7.34
C ARG A 97 11.25 6.85 6.20
N PHE A 98 11.47 7.67 5.18
CA PHE A 98 10.54 7.80 4.07
C PHE A 98 11.19 7.58 2.71
N SER A 99 10.36 7.11 1.78
CA SER A 99 10.56 7.18 0.33
C SER A 99 9.20 7.52 -0.27
N PHE A 100 9.11 7.76 -1.58
CA PHE A 100 7.82 8.13 -2.17
C PHE A 100 7.60 7.58 -3.58
N LEU A 101 6.33 7.34 -3.89
CA LEU A 101 5.84 7.19 -5.25
C LEU A 101 5.20 8.51 -5.68
N GLY A 102 5.31 8.82 -6.96
CA GLY A 102 4.66 9.99 -7.54
C GLY A 102 3.57 9.59 -8.53
N GLY A 103 2.73 10.57 -8.91
CA GLY A 103 1.80 10.41 -10.01
C GLY A 103 0.36 10.10 -9.61
N GLY A 104 0.08 9.69 -8.37
CA GLY A 104 -1.31 9.51 -7.92
C GLY A 104 -2.14 10.80 -7.90
N GLY A 105 -1.49 11.97 -7.90
CA GLY A 105 -2.15 13.23 -8.19
C GLY A 105 -2.25 13.48 -9.70
N LYS A 106 -1.12 13.72 -10.36
CA LYS A 106 -1.09 14.26 -11.73
C LYS A 106 -1.22 13.21 -12.83
N LEU A 107 -0.53 12.07 -12.72
CA LEU A 107 -0.62 11.01 -13.74
C LEU A 107 -1.99 10.33 -13.67
N ASN A 108 -2.48 10.02 -12.47
CA ASN A 108 -3.79 9.44 -12.25
C ASN A 108 -4.91 10.37 -12.76
N ALA A 109 -4.89 11.64 -12.37
CA ALA A 109 -5.88 12.60 -12.88
C ALA A 109 -5.84 12.73 -14.41
N LYS A 110 -4.64 12.71 -15.02
CA LYS A 110 -4.50 12.72 -16.48
C LYS A 110 -5.00 11.42 -17.12
N LEU A 111 -4.76 10.27 -16.50
CA LEU A 111 -5.30 8.97 -16.95
C LEU A 111 -6.83 9.02 -17.02
N HIS A 112 -7.49 9.46 -15.96
CA HIS A 112 -8.96 9.53 -15.91
C HIS A 112 -9.56 10.69 -16.72
N LYS A 113 -8.77 11.73 -17.02
CA LYS A 113 -9.14 12.75 -18.03
C LYS A 113 -9.39 12.13 -19.39
N TYR A 114 -8.50 11.23 -19.79
CA TYR A 114 -8.54 10.52 -21.06
C TYR A 114 -9.11 9.12 -20.84
N ASN A 115 -10.22 9.01 -20.10
CA ASN A 115 -10.83 7.72 -19.79
C ASN A 115 -11.38 6.99 -21.03
N ASP A 116 -11.78 7.73 -22.06
CA ASP A 116 -12.13 7.19 -23.37
C ASP A 116 -10.84 6.89 -24.15
N PRO A 117 -10.53 5.61 -24.43
CA PRO A 117 -9.34 5.23 -25.19
C PRO A 117 -9.27 5.89 -26.58
N SER A 118 -10.40 6.24 -27.18
CA SER A 118 -10.46 6.88 -28.50
C SER A 118 -9.85 8.30 -28.49
N SER A 119 -9.86 8.95 -27.31
CA SER A 119 -9.28 10.28 -27.09
C SER A 119 -7.75 10.26 -26.91
N VAL A 120 -7.13 9.08 -26.78
CA VAL A 120 -5.70 8.92 -26.51
C VAL A 120 -4.88 8.98 -27.79
N THR A 121 -4.50 10.20 -28.19
CA THR A 121 -3.63 10.43 -29.36
C THR A 121 -2.17 10.07 -29.07
N LYS A 122 -1.33 10.05 -30.14
CA LYS A 122 0.13 9.89 -30.00
C LYS A 122 0.76 10.97 -29.10
N ASP A 123 0.30 12.21 -29.21
CA ASP A 123 0.79 13.31 -28.39
C ASP A 123 0.37 13.17 -26.92
N VAL A 124 -0.85 12.67 -26.67
CA VAL A 124 -1.30 12.36 -25.29
C VAL A 124 -0.40 11.28 -24.69
N LYS A 125 -0.10 10.20 -25.41
CA LYS A 125 0.83 9.15 -24.96
C LYS A 125 2.22 9.71 -24.69
N ARG A 126 2.79 10.49 -25.61
CA ARG A 126 4.12 11.09 -25.46
C ARG A 126 4.19 11.97 -24.21
N THR A 127 3.29 12.92 -24.08
CA THR A 127 3.29 13.84 -22.93
C THR A 127 2.97 13.15 -21.60
N PHE A 128 2.25 12.03 -21.62
CA PHE A 128 2.02 11.20 -20.44
C PHE A 128 3.30 10.46 -20.04
N ALA A 129 4.00 9.85 -21.01
CA ALA A 129 5.30 9.23 -20.79
C ALA A 129 6.32 10.24 -20.25
N ASP A 130 6.46 11.41 -20.90
CA ASP A 130 7.40 12.47 -20.48
C ASP A 130 7.20 12.87 -19.02
N GLN A 131 5.95 13.00 -18.58
CA GLN A 131 5.59 13.31 -17.20
C GLN A 131 5.91 12.17 -16.23
N ALA A 132 5.70 10.91 -16.64
CA ALA A 132 6.09 9.75 -15.85
C ALA A 132 7.60 9.65 -15.70
N GLU A 133 8.37 9.85 -16.78
CA GLU A 133 9.83 9.87 -16.68
C GLU A 133 10.33 11.02 -15.81
N GLN A 134 9.69 12.19 -15.89
CA GLN A 134 10.04 13.32 -15.02
C GLN A 134 9.80 13.00 -13.55
N THR A 135 8.71 12.32 -13.23
CA THR A 135 8.40 11.89 -11.86
C THR A 135 9.52 11.03 -11.26
N ILE A 136 10.11 10.13 -12.07
CA ILE A 136 11.26 9.32 -11.63
C ILE A 136 12.54 10.17 -11.54
N ARG A 137 12.78 11.09 -12.48
CA ARG A 137 13.92 12.02 -12.42
C ARG A 137 13.89 12.91 -11.17
N ASP A 138 12.70 13.21 -10.67
CA ASP A 138 12.51 13.99 -9.44
C ASP A 138 12.69 13.17 -8.15
N GLY A 139 13.03 11.88 -8.27
CA GLY A 139 13.41 11.01 -7.16
C GLY A 139 12.33 10.05 -6.68
N ALA A 140 11.17 9.99 -7.35
CA ALA A 140 10.17 8.96 -7.04
C ALA A 140 10.74 7.57 -7.34
N ILE A 141 10.47 6.60 -6.45
CA ILE A 141 10.94 5.21 -6.61
C ILE A 141 9.93 4.33 -7.37
N GLY A 142 8.91 4.94 -7.96
CA GLY A 142 7.85 4.31 -8.73
C GLY A 142 6.62 5.21 -8.84
N PHE A 143 5.54 4.63 -9.33
CA PHE A 143 4.29 5.33 -9.60
C PHE A 143 3.19 4.88 -8.65
N GLY A 144 2.45 5.84 -8.10
CA GLY A 144 1.35 5.53 -7.21
C GLY A 144 0.71 6.75 -6.56
N GLU A 145 -0.53 6.65 -6.07
CA GLU A 145 -1.43 5.51 -6.31
C GLU A 145 -2.11 5.67 -7.67
N ILE A 146 -2.07 4.65 -8.53
CA ILE A 146 -2.70 4.70 -9.87
C ILE A 146 -3.96 3.84 -9.88
N ALA A 147 -5.12 4.43 -10.17
CA ALA A 147 -6.39 3.74 -10.16
C ALA A 147 -6.76 3.15 -11.53
N SER A 148 -7.22 1.89 -11.51
CA SER A 148 -8.00 1.30 -12.60
C SER A 148 -9.47 1.31 -12.25
N LEU A 149 -9.90 0.62 -11.18
CA LEU A 149 -11.22 0.78 -10.57
C LEU A 149 -11.02 1.20 -9.12
N HIS A 150 -11.56 2.35 -8.73
CA HIS A 150 -11.54 2.84 -7.36
C HIS A 150 -12.97 3.24 -6.99
N ILE A 151 -13.59 2.51 -6.07
CA ILE A 151 -14.95 2.81 -5.64
C ILE A 151 -15.00 4.01 -4.68
N SER A 152 -16.10 4.75 -4.74
CA SER A 152 -16.42 5.77 -3.75
C SER A 152 -16.94 5.11 -2.45
N ALA A 153 -16.11 5.07 -1.41
CA ALA A 153 -16.47 4.40 -0.15
C ALA A 153 -17.38 5.27 0.76
N VAL A 154 -17.33 6.59 0.59
CA VAL A 154 -18.04 7.59 1.39
C VAL A 154 -18.26 8.87 0.55
N PRO A 155 -19.23 9.73 0.88
CA PRO A 155 -19.42 11.00 0.17
C PRO A 155 -18.14 11.84 0.06
N GLY A 156 -17.82 12.30 -1.15
CA GLY A 156 -16.60 13.04 -1.48
C GLY A 156 -15.34 12.19 -1.66
N HIS A 157 -15.44 10.85 -1.57
CA HIS A 157 -14.42 9.92 -2.06
C HIS A 157 -14.60 9.75 -3.57
N PRO A 158 -13.57 9.93 -4.41
CA PRO A 158 -13.76 9.83 -5.85
C PRO A 158 -14.15 8.41 -6.27
N TYR A 159 -15.02 8.29 -7.26
CA TYR A 159 -15.14 7.09 -8.09
C TYR A 159 -14.27 7.29 -9.32
N GLU A 160 -13.46 6.29 -9.65
CA GLU A 160 -12.57 6.34 -10.82
C GLU A 160 -12.61 5.00 -11.56
N PHE A 161 -12.75 5.08 -12.89
CA PHE A 161 -12.64 3.89 -13.72
C PHE A 161 -11.93 4.14 -15.04
N VAL A 162 -10.92 3.31 -15.32
CA VAL A 162 -10.42 2.93 -16.64
C VAL A 162 -10.03 1.45 -16.57
N PRO A 163 -10.21 0.65 -17.63
CA PRO A 163 -9.75 -0.74 -17.62
C PRO A 163 -8.22 -0.78 -17.48
N ALA A 164 -7.66 -1.78 -16.79
CA ALA A 164 -6.22 -1.82 -16.51
C ALA A 164 -5.34 -1.91 -17.78
N ASP A 165 -5.90 -2.35 -18.92
CA ASP A 165 -5.26 -2.34 -20.24
C ASP A 165 -5.48 -1.02 -21.01
N HIS A 166 -5.90 0.04 -20.34
CA HIS A 166 -6.04 1.37 -20.92
C HIS A 166 -4.72 1.83 -21.57
N PRO A 167 -4.74 2.47 -22.76
CA PRO A 167 -3.51 2.82 -23.49
C PRO A 167 -2.48 3.62 -22.69
N LEU A 168 -2.91 4.46 -21.73
CA LEU A 168 -1.99 5.21 -20.86
C LEU A 168 -1.43 4.39 -19.70
N LEU A 169 -2.15 3.37 -19.21
CA LEU A 169 -1.59 2.41 -18.24
C LEU A 169 -0.55 1.50 -18.90
N LEU A 170 -0.78 1.12 -20.16
CA LEU A 170 0.22 0.37 -20.94
C LEU A 170 1.51 1.20 -21.14
N VAL A 171 1.38 2.49 -21.45
CA VAL A 171 2.52 3.43 -21.51
C VAL A 171 3.22 3.51 -20.15
N LEU A 172 2.46 3.61 -19.05
CA LEU A 172 3.06 3.66 -17.71
C LEU A 172 3.83 2.38 -17.38
N ALA A 173 3.32 1.21 -17.76
CA ALA A 173 3.99 -0.07 -17.60
C ALA A 173 5.33 -0.10 -18.37
N ASP A 174 5.34 0.40 -19.61
CA ASP A 174 6.57 0.49 -20.41
C ASP A 174 7.60 1.43 -19.78
N VAL A 175 7.17 2.57 -19.24
CA VAL A 175 8.04 3.49 -18.50
C VAL A 175 8.55 2.84 -17.21
N ALA A 176 7.69 2.18 -16.43
CA ALA A 176 8.08 1.51 -15.21
C ALA A 176 9.13 0.42 -15.47
N ALA A 177 8.96 -0.37 -16.52
CA ALA A 177 9.93 -1.37 -16.97
C ALA A 177 11.27 -0.71 -17.38
N LYS A 178 11.21 0.38 -18.17
CA LYS A 178 12.41 1.13 -18.62
C LYS A 178 13.28 1.59 -17.45
N PHE A 179 12.67 2.07 -16.37
CA PHE A 179 13.38 2.55 -15.19
C PHE A 179 13.56 1.50 -14.09
N ASN A 180 13.11 0.26 -14.31
CA ASN A 180 13.12 -0.84 -13.33
C ASN A 180 12.40 -0.48 -12.00
N VAL A 181 11.37 0.35 -12.08
CA VAL A 181 10.50 0.75 -10.96
C VAL A 181 9.15 0.01 -11.04
N LEU A 182 8.23 0.32 -10.13
CA LEU A 182 6.92 -0.33 -10.03
C LEU A 182 5.76 0.65 -10.21
N ILE A 183 4.57 0.07 -10.40
CA ILE A 183 3.28 0.75 -10.32
C ILE A 183 2.53 0.17 -9.12
N ASP A 184 2.18 1.02 -8.15
CA ASP A 184 1.20 0.72 -7.10
C ASP A 184 -0.19 0.96 -7.68
N LEU A 185 -0.88 -0.14 -7.99
CA LEU A 185 -2.15 -0.16 -8.72
C LEU A 185 -3.30 -0.36 -7.75
N HIS A 186 -4.16 0.66 -7.63
CA HIS A 186 -5.48 0.51 -7.04
C HIS A 186 -6.44 -0.07 -8.05
N MET A 187 -6.99 -1.25 -7.76
CA MET A 187 -8.02 -1.84 -8.58
C MET A 187 -8.94 -2.70 -7.71
N ASP A 188 -10.14 -2.21 -7.44
CA ASP A 188 -11.16 -3.04 -6.81
C ASP A 188 -11.55 -4.19 -7.74
N ALA A 189 -11.60 -5.39 -7.18
CA ALA A 189 -11.73 -6.62 -7.96
C ALA A 189 -13.20 -6.96 -8.26
N ALA A 190 -13.52 -7.06 -9.54
CA ALA A 190 -14.81 -7.57 -10.00
C ALA A 190 -14.54 -8.58 -11.13
N ASP A 191 -14.89 -9.85 -10.90
CA ASP A 191 -14.77 -10.91 -11.91
C ASP A 191 -15.70 -10.65 -13.10
N ASP A 192 -16.90 -10.13 -12.84
CA ASP A 192 -17.94 -9.77 -13.79
C ASP A 192 -18.48 -8.35 -13.49
N GLU A 193 -19.41 -7.86 -14.31
CA GLU A 193 -20.19 -6.67 -13.95
C GLU A 193 -21.07 -6.98 -12.73
N ILE A 194 -21.01 -6.13 -11.71
CA ILE A 194 -21.74 -6.32 -10.46
C ILE A 194 -22.51 -5.07 -10.05
N PRO A 195 -23.67 -5.18 -9.39
CA PRO A 195 -24.32 -4.03 -8.78
C PRO A 195 -23.45 -3.47 -7.65
N ILE A 196 -23.48 -2.15 -7.45
CA ILE A 196 -22.80 -1.52 -6.32
C ILE A 196 -23.31 -2.12 -4.99
N PRO A 197 -22.43 -2.61 -4.09
CA PRO A 197 -22.88 -3.12 -2.80
C PRO A 197 -23.64 -2.05 -1.99
N PRO A 198 -24.74 -2.40 -1.30
CA PRO A 198 -25.59 -1.41 -0.60
C PRO A 198 -24.86 -0.49 0.39
N ARG A 199 -23.75 -0.96 0.96
CA ARG A 199 -22.91 -0.18 1.90
C ARG A 199 -22.14 0.97 1.25
N PHE A 200 -22.08 1.03 -0.08
CA PHE A 200 -21.40 2.06 -0.87
C PHE A 200 -22.38 2.89 -1.71
N LYS A 201 -23.69 2.74 -1.48
CA LYS A 201 -24.75 3.44 -2.22
C LYS A 201 -24.69 4.97 -2.08
N ASP A 202 -24.15 5.45 -0.96
CA ASP A 202 -24.05 6.88 -0.65
C ASP A 202 -22.76 7.51 -1.22
N GLY A 203 -21.90 6.71 -1.86
CA GLY A 203 -20.75 7.19 -2.62
C GLY A 203 -21.15 7.55 -4.05
N ASP A 204 -20.25 8.25 -4.74
CA ASP A 204 -20.43 8.70 -6.13
C ASP A 204 -20.23 7.56 -7.16
N ASN A 205 -20.70 6.35 -6.84
CA ASN A 205 -20.54 5.15 -7.66
C ASN A 205 -21.65 5.04 -8.73
N PRO A 206 -21.36 4.47 -9.91
CA PRO A 206 -22.41 4.03 -10.81
C PRO A 206 -23.20 2.86 -10.21
N PRO A 207 -24.45 2.62 -10.66
CA PRO A 207 -25.27 1.53 -10.15
C PRO A 207 -24.68 0.15 -10.46
N ILE A 208 -23.93 0.04 -11.57
CA ILE A 208 -23.24 -1.17 -12.01
C ILE A 208 -21.75 -0.86 -12.12
N LEU A 209 -20.94 -1.70 -11.50
CA LEU A 209 -19.49 -1.67 -11.56
C LEU A 209 -18.99 -2.60 -12.67
N PRO A 210 -17.94 -2.21 -13.41
CA PRO A 210 -17.40 -3.00 -14.51
C PRO A 210 -16.53 -4.17 -14.02
N SER A 211 -16.39 -5.22 -14.84
CA SER A 211 -15.38 -6.27 -14.62
C SER A 211 -13.95 -5.73 -14.74
N THR A 212 -13.03 -6.22 -13.90
CA THR A 212 -11.65 -5.70 -13.83
C THR A 212 -10.56 -6.75 -14.04
N ILE A 213 -10.87 -8.04 -13.87
CA ILE A 213 -9.83 -9.08 -13.88
C ILE A 213 -9.24 -9.33 -15.28
N ASN A 214 -10.06 -9.30 -16.34
CA ASN A 214 -9.56 -9.54 -17.70
C ASN A 214 -8.67 -8.40 -18.21
N SER A 215 -8.94 -7.14 -17.84
CA SER A 215 -8.06 -6.02 -18.17
C SER A 215 -6.76 -6.08 -17.38
N LEU A 216 -6.80 -6.50 -16.10
CA LEU A 216 -5.58 -6.73 -15.30
C LEU A 216 -4.67 -7.78 -15.95
N ARG A 217 -5.21 -8.91 -16.41
CA ARG A 217 -4.44 -9.94 -17.14
C ARG A 217 -3.74 -9.36 -18.37
N ARG A 218 -4.43 -8.52 -19.14
CA ARG A 218 -3.86 -7.88 -20.34
C ARG A 218 -2.76 -6.88 -19.98
N LEU A 219 -2.90 -6.11 -18.90
CA LEU A 219 -1.82 -5.26 -18.37
C LEU A 219 -0.59 -6.08 -17.97
N LEU A 220 -0.79 -7.14 -17.19
CA LEU A 220 0.30 -8.00 -16.72
C LEU A 220 1.06 -8.67 -17.88
N LYS A 221 0.33 -9.06 -18.93
CA LYS A 221 0.90 -9.64 -20.16
C LYS A 221 1.63 -8.63 -21.04
N HIS A 222 1.19 -7.37 -21.05
CA HIS A 222 1.72 -6.32 -21.95
C HIS A 222 3.23 -6.16 -21.83
N ASN A 223 3.75 -6.06 -20.60
CA ASN A 223 5.17 -5.93 -20.36
C ASN A 223 5.61 -6.71 -19.10
N PRO A 224 6.14 -7.94 -19.26
CA PRO A 224 6.57 -8.79 -18.14
C PRO A 224 7.70 -8.21 -17.27
N ASN A 225 8.37 -7.15 -17.72
CA ASN A 225 9.40 -6.46 -16.93
C ASN A 225 8.80 -5.36 -16.03
N ALA A 226 7.56 -4.93 -16.27
CA ALA A 226 6.87 -3.94 -15.47
C ALA A 226 6.35 -4.57 -14.17
N LYS A 227 6.83 -4.13 -13.01
CA LYS A 227 6.38 -4.63 -11.71
C LYS A 227 5.05 -3.97 -11.35
N ILE A 228 4.00 -4.76 -11.16
CA ILE A 228 2.67 -4.28 -10.75
C ILE A 228 2.43 -4.73 -9.30
N VAL A 229 2.25 -3.79 -8.39
CA VAL A 229 1.83 -4.06 -7.01
C VAL A 229 0.34 -3.78 -6.91
N TRP A 230 -0.47 -4.84 -6.93
CA TRP A 230 -1.91 -4.74 -6.79
C TRP A 230 -2.27 -4.45 -5.33
N ALA A 231 -2.85 -3.28 -5.09
CA ALA A 231 -3.08 -2.76 -3.76
C ALA A 231 -4.21 -3.49 -3.02
N HIS A 232 -4.13 -3.46 -1.69
CA HIS A 232 -5.21 -3.79 -0.76
C HIS A 232 -5.63 -5.26 -0.66
N GLY A 233 -4.73 -6.20 -0.99
CA GLY A 233 -4.95 -7.61 -0.72
C GLY A 233 -5.30 -7.85 0.75
N GLY A 234 -6.33 -8.66 1.01
CA GLY A 234 -6.80 -8.92 2.38
C GLY A 234 -7.80 -7.91 2.94
N SER A 235 -8.26 -6.96 2.13
CA SER A 235 -9.29 -5.98 2.48
C SER A 235 -10.14 -5.64 1.26
N ASP A 236 -10.84 -6.64 0.76
CA ASP A 236 -11.56 -6.58 -0.50
C ASP A 236 -12.97 -5.97 -0.32
N PRO A 237 -13.27 -4.85 -0.99
CA PRO A 237 -14.58 -4.24 -0.87
C PRO A 237 -15.67 -4.92 -1.71
N LEU A 238 -15.32 -5.66 -2.76
CA LEU A 238 -16.27 -6.18 -3.75
C LEU A 238 -16.41 -7.71 -3.71
N GLY A 239 -15.40 -8.43 -3.22
CA GLY A 239 -15.47 -9.87 -2.97
C GLY A 239 -14.70 -10.75 -3.96
N SER A 240 -14.20 -10.21 -5.07
CA SER A 240 -13.51 -11.00 -6.10
C SER A 240 -11.99 -11.15 -5.86
N MET A 241 -11.36 -10.31 -5.02
CA MET A 241 -9.92 -10.34 -4.71
C MET A 241 -9.59 -11.46 -3.71
N SER A 242 -9.94 -12.69 -4.04
CA SER A 242 -9.76 -13.87 -3.19
C SER A 242 -8.31 -14.37 -3.18
N PRO A 243 -7.89 -15.11 -2.13
CA PRO A 243 -6.61 -15.80 -2.12
C PRO A 243 -6.41 -16.71 -3.35
N ALA A 244 -7.46 -17.41 -3.77
CA ALA A 244 -7.42 -18.29 -4.93
C ALA A 244 -7.15 -17.53 -6.23
N LEU A 245 -7.83 -16.39 -6.44
CA LEU A 245 -7.59 -15.54 -7.61
C LEU A 245 -6.17 -14.98 -7.60
N ILE A 246 -5.72 -14.42 -6.47
CA ILE A 246 -4.36 -13.88 -6.33
C ILE A 246 -3.32 -14.97 -6.63
N GLY A 247 -3.46 -16.15 -6.02
CA GLY A 247 -2.54 -17.27 -6.22
C GLY A 247 -2.48 -17.70 -7.69
N LYS A 248 -3.65 -17.85 -8.34
CA LYS A 248 -3.72 -18.19 -9.77
C LYS A 248 -3.02 -17.14 -10.65
N LEU A 249 -3.23 -15.85 -10.38
CA LEU A 249 -2.57 -14.79 -11.15
C LEU A 249 -1.06 -14.73 -10.87
N MET A 250 -0.61 -14.99 -9.65
CA MET A 250 0.82 -15.06 -9.32
C MET A 250 1.52 -16.28 -9.95
N ASP A 251 0.81 -17.39 -10.11
CA ASP A 251 1.30 -18.55 -10.88
C ASP A 251 1.50 -18.22 -12.36
N GLU A 252 0.62 -17.39 -12.94
CA GLU A 252 0.62 -17.05 -14.36
C GLU A 252 1.53 -15.85 -14.69
N TYR A 253 1.65 -14.87 -13.79
CA TYR A 253 2.29 -13.58 -14.05
C TYR A 253 3.42 -13.27 -13.05
N LEU A 254 4.66 -13.52 -13.47
CA LEU A 254 5.88 -13.27 -12.67
C LEU A 254 6.15 -11.80 -12.36
N ASN A 255 5.30 -10.86 -12.80
CA ASN A 255 5.40 -9.43 -12.52
C ASN A 255 4.28 -8.89 -11.61
N LEU A 256 3.37 -9.75 -11.14
CA LEU A 256 2.34 -9.40 -10.16
C LEU A 256 2.81 -9.53 -8.70
N TYR A 257 2.67 -8.47 -7.94
CA TYR A 257 2.89 -8.40 -6.50
C TYR A 257 1.61 -7.90 -5.83
N VAL A 258 1.48 -8.07 -4.51
CA VAL A 258 0.32 -7.58 -3.76
C VAL A 258 0.76 -6.85 -2.50
N SER A 259 0.22 -5.65 -2.26
CA SER A 259 0.34 -4.98 -0.96
C SER A 259 -0.84 -5.37 -0.07
N LEU A 260 -0.53 -5.86 1.12
CA LEU A 260 -1.50 -6.40 2.06
C LEU A 260 -2.01 -5.30 2.99
N ARG A 261 -3.33 -5.05 2.92
CA ARG A 261 -4.04 -4.15 3.83
C ARG A 261 -4.72 -4.97 4.92
N VAL A 262 -4.04 -5.14 6.05
CA VAL A 262 -4.57 -5.92 7.18
C VAL A 262 -5.65 -5.12 7.91
N VAL A 263 -6.88 -5.63 7.88
CA VAL A 263 -8.02 -5.06 8.61
C VAL A 263 -8.44 -5.98 9.75
N GLY A 264 -9.01 -5.39 10.81
CA GLY A 264 -9.51 -6.16 11.95
C GLY A 264 -10.74 -7.01 11.61
N GLY A 265 -11.01 -8.05 12.40
CA GLY A 265 -12.10 -9.00 12.14
C GLY A 265 -13.50 -8.37 12.00
N ARG A 266 -13.76 -7.21 12.64
CA ARG A 266 -15.03 -6.46 12.50
C ARG A 266 -15.12 -5.59 11.25
N ALA A 267 -14.04 -5.44 10.47
CA ALA A 267 -14.10 -4.71 9.22
C ALA A 267 -15.08 -5.42 8.26
N PRO A 268 -15.98 -4.67 7.60
CA PRO A 268 -16.97 -5.24 6.69
C PRO A 268 -16.32 -5.52 5.33
N MET A 269 -15.16 -6.17 5.30
CA MET A 269 -14.44 -6.50 4.06
C MET A 269 -14.55 -7.99 3.78
N HIS A 270 -14.59 -8.34 2.50
CA HIS A 270 -14.45 -9.70 2.03
C HIS A 270 -12.97 -10.11 2.05
N ASN A 271 -12.72 -11.41 1.89
CA ASN A 271 -11.38 -11.99 1.70
C ASN A 271 -10.32 -11.50 2.71
N LYS A 272 -10.72 -11.28 3.97
CA LYS A 272 -9.83 -10.76 5.01
C LYS A 272 -8.67 -11.70 5.31
N LEU A 273 -7.49 -11.14 5.58
CA LEU A 273 -6.32 -11.89 6.05
C LEU A 273 -6.56 -12.53 7.41
N LEU A 274 -7.33 -11.85 8.28
CA LEU A 274 -7.61 -12.29 9.64
C LEU A 274 -9.09 -12.64 9.84
N GLY A 275 -9.33 -13.83 10.39
CA GLY A 275 -10.63 -14.31 10.86
C GLY A 275 -10.54 -14.69 12.33
N PHE A 276 -11.38 -14.09 13.19
CA PHE A 276 -11.40 -14.34 14.64
C PHE A 276 -10.05 -14.21 15.39
N GLY A 277 -9.08 -13.49 14.81
CA GLY A 277 -7.76 -13.30 15.41
C GLY A 277 -6.67 -14.18 14.80
N ASP A 278 -7.02 -15.16 13.96
CA ASP A 278 -6.06 -16.01 13.28
C ASP A 278 -5.96 -15.67 11.78
N ILE A 279 -4.89 -16.11 11.14
CA ILE A 279 -4.78 -16.03 9.68
C ILE A 279 -5.75 -17.03 9.07
N VAL A 280 -6.59 -16.57 8.14
CA VAL A 280 -7.54 -17.44 7.42
C VAL A 280 -6.75 -18.50 6.62
N PRO A 281 -7.11 -19.80 6.69
CA PRO A 281 -6.29 -20.88 6.13
C PRO A 281 -5.88 -20.73 4.66
N GLU A 282 -6.78 -20.24 3.81
CA GLU A 282 -6.53 -20.03 2.38
C GLU A 282 -5.42 -18.99 2.14
N TRP A 283 -5.33 -17.97 3.02
CA TRP A 283 -4.23 -17.02 2.99
C TRP A 283 -2.90 -17.66 3.39
N ILE A 284 -2.87 -18.56 4.39
CA ILE A 284 -1.64 -19.26 4.79
C ILE A 284 -1.02 -19.99 3.59
N VAL A 285 -1.83 -20.66 2.78
CA VAL A 285 -1.35 -21.41 1.60
C VAL A 285 -0.62 -20.48 0.62
N ILE A 286 -1.25 -19.38 0.19
CA ILE A 286 -0.66 -18.50 -0.82
C ILE A 286 0.48 -17.64 -0.27
N LEU A 287 0.42 -17.23 1.00
CA LEU A 287 1.49 -16.45 1.65
C LEU A 287 2.77 -17.27 1.80
N ASN A 288 2.65 -18.58 2.02
CA ASN A 288 3.82 -19.47 2.00
C ASN A 288 4.33 -19.70 0.57
N ARG A 289 3.44 -20.08 -0.35
CA ARG A 289 3.79 -20.42 -1.74
C ARG A 289 4.43 -19.26 -2.50
N HIS A 290 3.90 -18.05 -2.34
CA HIS A 290 4.37 -16.82 -3.00
C HIS A 290 4.95 -15.83 -1.99
N SER A 291 5.67 -16.33 -0.97
CA SER A 291 6.19 -15.51 0.14
C SER A 291 7.09 -14.35 -0.28
N ASP A 292 7.64 -14.35 -1.50
CA ASP A 292 8.42 -13.27 -2.08
C ASP A 292 7.58 -12.21 -2.82
N ARG A 293 6.25 -12.36 -2.89
CA ARG A 293 5.37 -11.53 -3.72
C ARG A 293 4.44 -10.60 -2.95
N PHE A 294 4.48 -10.69 -1.62
CA PHE A 294 3.65 -9.89 -0.72
C PHE A 294 4.48 -8.87 0.05
N VAL A 295 3.91 -7.68 0.22
CA VAL A 295 4.44 -6.59 1.06
C VAL A 295 3.32 -6.04 1.94
N ILE A 296 3.65 -5.32 3.00
CA ILE A 296 2.65 -4.64 3.84
C ILE A 296 2.33 -3.27 3.25
N GLY A 297 1.05 -2.99 3.01
CA GLY A 297 0.54 -1.66 2.62
C GLY A 297 -0.69 -1.32 3.44
N SER A 298 -0.55 -0.50 4.48
CA SER A 298 -1.63 -0.28 5.46
C SER A 298 -2.72 0.66 4.97
N ASP A 299 -2.42 1.45 3.94
CA ASP A 299 -3.32 2.50 3.44
C ASP A 299 -3.68 3.48 4.58
N SER A 300 -2.68 3.81 5.39
CA SER A 300 -2.84 4.73 6.53
C SER A 300 -2.80 6.17 6.06
N PHE A 301 -3.68 7.00 6.63
CA PHE A 301 -3.73 8.44 6.36
C PHE A 301 -3.21 9.21 7.56
N PHE A 302 -2.09 9.93 7.42
CA PHE A 302 -1.56 10.76 8.50
C PHE A 302 -1.91 12.23 8.25
N VAL A 303 -2.79 12.75 9.10
CA VAL A 303 -3.31 14.12 8.99
C VAL A 303 -2.47 15.04 9.85
N SER A 304 -2.12 16.21 9.32
CA SER A 304 -1.49 17.26 10.12
C SER A 304 -2.39 17.65 11.32
N PRO A 305 -1.81 17.84 12.52
CA PRO A 305 -2.54 18.27 13.70
C PRO A 305 -3.13 19.70 13.58
N ASN A 306 -2.60 20.50 12.65
CA ASN A 306 -3.04 21.88 12.42
C ASN A 306 -4.24 21.96 11.46
N LEU A 307 -4.53 20.87 10.74
CA LEU A 307 -5.69 20.84 9.87
C LEU A 307 -6.99 20.74 10.67
N ARG A 308 -8.02 21.36 10.09
CA ARG A 308 -9.41 21.30 10.53
C ARG A 308 -10.24 20.81 9.35
N GLY A 309 -11.25 20.00 9.61
CA GLY A 309 -12.16 19.48 8.59
C GLY A 309 -12.62 18.05 8.84
N SER A 310 -13.42 17.53 7.91
CA SER A 310 -14.09 16.22 8.02
C SER A 310 -14.05 15.39 6.73
N GLY A 311 -13.15 15.72 5.79
CA GLY A 311 -13.01 15.04 4.50
C GLY A 311 -12.64 13.55 4.63
N PRO A 312 -12.74 12.77 3.53
CA PRO A 312 -12.51 11.32 3.54
C PRO A 312 -11.19 10.90 4.21
N GLY A 313 -10.07 11.53 3.86
CA GLY A 313 -8.76 11.21 4.46
C GLY A 313 -8.72 11.38 5.99
N ILE A 314 -9.42 12.39 6.53
CA ILE A 314 -9.54 12.59 7.99
C ILE A 314 -10.38 11.47 8.62
N ARG A 315 -11.48 11.06 7.98
CA ARG A 315 -12.30 9.94 8.43
C ARG A 315 -11.53 8.63 8.40
N PHE A 316 -10.74 8.39 7.36
CA PHE A 316 -9.93 7.18 7.22
C PHE A 316 -8.80 7.12 8.25
N ALA A 317 -8.18 8.26 8.57
CA ALA A 317 -7.12 8.36 9.58
C ALA A 317 -7.55 7.86 10.98
N GLN A 318 -8.84 7.97 11.32
CA GLN A 318 -9.40 7.46 12.58
C GLN A 318 -9.19 5.94 12.75
N ARG A 319 -8.98 5.21 11.66
CA ARG A 319 -8.80 3.75 11.65
C ARG A 319 -7.34 3.32 11.62
N ASN A 320 -6.36 4.23 11.61
CA ASN A 320 -4.94 3.87 11.52
C ASN A 320 -4.49 2.94 12.65
N VAL A 321 -4.79 3.28 13.91
CA VAL A 321 -4.27 2.50 15.05
C VAL A 321 -4.80 1.06 15.06
N PRO A 322 -6.12 0.80 14.89
CA PRO A 322 -6.61 -0.56 14.74
C PRO A 322 -5.97 -1.34 13.57
N LYS A 323 -5.84 -0.72 12.38
CA LYS A 323 -5.22 -1.37 11.21
C LYS A 323 -3.77 -1.76 11.47
N LEU A 324 -2.96 -0.82 11.95
CA LEU A 324 -1.54 -1.05 12.22
C LEU A 324 -1.31 -2.07 13.35
N ARG A 325 -2.17 -2.12 14.37
CA ARG A 325 -2.14 -3.19 15.38
C ARG A 325 -2.48 -4.55 14.77
N ALA A 326 -3.50 -4.62 13.89
CA ALA A 326 -3.84 -5.83 13.17
C ALA A 326 -2.68 -6.30 12.27
N THR A 327 -1.98 -5.38 11.60
CA THR A 327 -0.77 -5.69 10.82
C THR A 327 0.32 -6.34 11.68
N ARG A 328 0.63 -5.76 12.86
CA ARG A 328 1.62 -6.35 13.77
C ARG A 328 1.21 -7.74 14.24
N HIS A 329 -0.07 -7.90 14.58
CA HIS A 329 -0.63 -9.18 14.97
C HIS A 329 -0.49 -10.22 13.86
N PHE A 330 -0.94 -9.88 12.64
CA PHE A 330 -0.78 -10.71 11.45
C PHE A 330 0.67 -11.15 11.23
N LEU A 331 1.62 -10.22 11.28
CA LEU A 331 3.05 -10.54 11.12
C LEU A 331 3.58 -11.49 12.21
N SER A 332 3.03 -11.43 13.42
CA SER A 332 3.43 -12.30 14.53
C SER A 332 2.92 -13.75 14.40
N LEU A 333 1.89 -13.97 13.57
CA LEU A 333 1.31 -15.29 13.32
C LEU A 333 1.98 -16.04 12.17
N LEU A 334 2.75 -15.34 11.33
CA LEU A 334 3.43 -15.95 10.18
C LEU A 334 4.65 -16.76 10.62
N PRO A 335 5.01 -17.82 9.87
CA PRO A 335 6.31 -18.48 10.02
C PRO A 335 7.45 -17.45 9.95
N PRO A 336 8.50 -17.53 10.80
CA PRO A 336 9.51 -16.47 10.91
C PRO A 336 10.19 -16.07 9.60
N SER A 337 10.41 -17.03 8.69
CA SER A 337 10.99 -16.78 7.36
C SER A 337 10.05 -16.00 6.45
N VAL A 338 8.75 -16.34 6.46
CA VAL A 338 7.70 -15.65 5.69
C VAL A 338 7.43 -14.26 6.28
N ALA A 339 7.34 -14.16 7.61
CA ALA A 339 7.16 -12.89 8.32
C ALA A 339 8.24 -11.88 7.93
N ARG A 340 9.52 -12.30 7.89
CA ARG A 340 10.64 -11.45 7.51
C ARG A 340 10.53 -10.93 6.07
N LYS A 341 10.18 -11.82 5.12
CA LYS A 341 10.00 -11.44 3.71
C LYS A 341 8.90 -10.39 3.54
N ILE A 342 7.72 -10.69 4.08
CA ILE A 342 6.53 -9.84 3.94
C ILE A 342 6.68 -8.52 4.70
N ALA A 343 7.26 -8.56 5.90
CA ALA A 343 7.49 -7.37 6.70
C ALA A 343 8.53 -6.43 6.08
N ARG A 344 9.55 -6.94 5.39
CA ARG A 344 10.71 -6.12 5.00
C ARG A 344 11.36 -6.50 3.68
N ASP A 345 11.86 -7.73 3.56
CA ASP A 345 12.85 -8.04 2.50
C ASP A 345 12.27 -7.88 1.10
N ASN A 346 10.97 -8.19 0.92
CA ASN A 346 10.27 -7.98 -0.34
C ASN A 346 10.14 -6.50 -0.67
N ALA A 347 9.79 -5.65 0.30
CA ALA A 347 9.71 -4.21 0.08
C ALA A 347 11.07 -3.65 -0.35
N VAL A 348 12.17 -4.07 0.30
CA VAL A 348 13.53 -3.67 -0.09
C VAL A 348 13.84 -4.05 -1.54
N ARG A 349 13.57 -5.30 -1.92
CA ARG A 349 13.86 -5.81 -3.27
C ARG A 349 12.96 -5.21 -4.35
N ILE A 350 11.66 -5.14 -4.11
CA ILE A 350 10.66 -4.73 -5.10
C ILE A 350 10.74 -3.22 -5.35
N TYR A 351 10.89 -2.43 -4.28
CA TYR A 351 10.93 -0.95 -4.32
C TYR A 351 12.35 -0.38 -4.45
N GLY A 352 13.38 -1.23 -4.52
CA GLY A 352 14.77 -0.78 -4.69
C GLY A 352 15.29 0.08 -3.52
N LEU A 353 14.83 -0.22 -2.29
CA LEU A 353 15.20 0.56 -1.11
C LEU A 353 16.65 0.30 -0.72
N LYS A 354 17.36 1.36 -0.31
CA LYS A 354 18.71 1.28 0.23
C LYS A 354 18.71 1.18 1.75
#